data_AF-A0A4Q3MBT3-F1
#
_entry.id   AF-A0A4Q3MBT3-F1
#
_cell.length_a   1.000
_cell.length_b   1.000
_cell.length_c   1.000
_cell.angle_alpha   90.00
_cell.angle_beta   90.00
_cell.angle_gamma   90.00
#
_symmetry.space_group_name_H-M   'P 1'
#
loop_
_entity.id
_entity.type
_entity.pdbx_description
1 polymer ?
#
loop_
_entity_poly.entity_id
_entity_poly.type
_entity_poly.pdbx_seq_one_letter_code
_entity_poly.pdbx_strand_id
1 'polypeptide(L)'
;MTARRNRKAASVMRQTTDLAVAAPQVIAYRVARMAAAGATPSARDHKEFTRMVEEKHTAFGQAWMAMAMQSMVAAPTLAMAMARAWWTPWQPGTAWNGALATQWQSAALGVWGKGLAPVRATAVANAKRLARG
;
A
#
# COMPACT_ATOMS: atom_id res chain seq x y z
N MET A 1 -10.20 6.87 -20.53
CA MET A 1 -9.29 6.02 -19.72
C MET A 1 -8.36 6.84 -18.81
N THR A 2 -7.83 7.96 -19.28
CA THR A 2 -6.88 8.86 -18.58
C THR A 2 -7.40 9.39 -17.23
N ALA A 3 -8.65 9.85 -17.15
CA ALA A 3 -9.21 10.39 -15.91
C ALA A 3 -9.34 9.35 -14.77
N ARG A 4 -9.58 8.08 -15.10
CA ARG A 4 -9.63 6.98 -14.10
C ARG A 4 -8.22 6.63 -13.60
N ARG A 5 -7.22 6.65 -14.48
CA ARG A 5 -5.80 6.47 -14.11
C ARG A 5 -5.31 7.59 -13.21
N ASN A 6 -5.61 8.85 -13.55
CA ASN A 6 -5.22 10.01 -12.74
C ASN A 6 -5.81 9.93 -11.33
N ARG A 7 -7.07 9.45 -11.19
CA ARG A 7 -7.68 9.20 -9.88
C ARG A 7 -6.96 8.11 -9.07
N LYS A 8 -6.52 7.02 -9.70
CA LYS A 8 -5.73 5.98 -9.01
C LYS A 8 -4.38 6.53 -8.56
N ALA A 9 -3.67 7.25 -9.42
CA ALA A 9 -2.39 7.87 -9.09
C ALA A 9 -2.54 8.87 -7.93
N ALA A 10 -3.55 9.74 -7.97
CA ALA A 10 -3.86 10.67 -6.89
C ALA A 10 -4.21 9.95 -5.58
N SER A 11 -4.92 8.82 -5.64
CA SER A 11 -5.23 8.00 -4.46
C SER A 11 -3.96 7.42 -3.83
N VAL A 12 -3.07 6.82 -4.64
CA VAL A 12 -1.78 6.30 -4.18
C VAL A 12 -0.96 7.43 -3.55
N MET A 13 -0.87 8.56 -4.22
CA MET A 13 -0.12 9.72 -3.71
C MET A 13 -0.65 10.19 -2.36
N ARG A 14 -1.97 10.33 -2.21
CA ARG A 14 -2.59 10.67 -0.91
C ARG A 14 -2.27 9.64 0.16
N GLN A 15 -2.34 8.34 -0.16
CA GLN A 15 -2.02 7.30 0.81
C GLN A 15 -0.56 7.34 1.25
N THR A 16 0.36 7.60 0.32
CA THR A 16 1.78 7.79 0.61
C THR A 16 2.03 9.04 1.44
N THR A 17 1.38 10.16 1.14
CA THR A 17 1.48 11.40 1.94
C THR A 17 0.97 11.17 3.37
N ASP A 18 -0.18 10.53 3.53
CA ASP A 18 -0.73 10.21 4.84
C ASP A 18 0.23 9.31 5.65
N LEU A 19 0.88 8.35 4.99
CA LEU A 19 1.87 7.49 5.61
C LEU A 19 3.17 8.24 5.96
N ALA A 20 3.65 9.10 5.05
CA ALA A 20 4.84 9.92 5.25
C ALA A 20 4.68 10.89 6.42
N VAL A 21 3.45 11.38 6.65
CA VAL A 21 3.12 12.16 7.85
C VAL A 21 3.00 11.24 9.06
N ALA A 22 2.15 10.20 9.03
CA ALA A 22 1.78 9.39 10.20
C ALA A 22 2.92 8.48 10.75
N ALA A 23 3.76 7.94 9.87
CA ALA A 23 4.76 6.95 10.26
C ALA A 23 5.86 7.54 11.16
N PRO A 24 6.43 8.74 10.89
CA PRO A 24 7.38 9.37 11.80
C PRO A 24 6.87 9.59 13.23
N GLN A 25 5.61 10.02 13.45
CA GLN A 25 5.14 10.20 14.85
C GLN A 25 4.99 8.88 15.58
N VAL A 26 4.50 7.84 14.89
CA VAL A 26 4.38 6.50 15.48
C VAL A 26 5.77 5.94 15.81
N ILE A 27 6.75 6.09 14.91
CA ILE A 27 8.13 5.67 15.18
C ILE A 27 8.73 6.45 16.35
N ALA A 28 8.60 7.78 16.36
CA ALA A 28 9.11 8.64 17.43
C ALA A 28 8.53 8.26 18.80
N TYR A 29 7.22 8.06 18.89
CA TYR A 29 6.58 7.62 20.14
C TYR A 29 7.08 6.25 20.61
N ARG A 30 7.20 5.29 19.68
CA ARG A 30 7.68 3.94 20.00
C ARG A 30 9.15 3.94 20.44
N VAL A 31 9.99 4.76 19.82
CA VAL A 31 11.39 4.97 20.22
C VAL A 31 11.47 5.66 21.58
N ALA A 32 10.68 6.70 21.83
CA ALA A 32 10.63 7.37 23.13
C ALA A 32 10.17 6.41 24.24
N ARG A 33 9.20 5.53 23.96
CA ARG A 33 8.74 4.51 24.91
C ARG A 33 9.78 3.43 25.17
N MET A 34 10.51 2.98 24.15
CA MET A 34 11.65 2.07 24.31
C MET A 34 12.76 2.72 25.14
N ALA A 35 13.05 4.00 24.92
CA ALA A 35 14.02 4.75 25.71
C ALA A 35 13.57 4.92 27.17
N ALA A 36 12.29 5.19 27.42
CA ALA A 36 11.72 5.31 28.77
C ALA A 36 11.68 3.98 29.53
N ALA A 37 11.50 2.86 28.84
CA ALA A 37 11.54 1.52 29.44
C ALA A 37 12.97 1.09 29.86
N GLY A 38 14.01 1.69 29.27
CA GLY A 38 15.41 1.43 29.62
C GLY A 38 15.87 -0.01 29.35
N ALA A 39 16.96 -0.44 30.01
CA ALA A 39 17.56 -1.77 29.82
C ALA A 39 16.76 -2.93 30.45
N THR A 40 15.77 -2.63 31.28
CA THR A 40 14.91 -3.63 31.96
C THR A 40 13.44 -3.32 31.73
N PRO A 41 12.87 -3.76 30.59
CA PRO A 41 11.47 -3.51 30.27
C PRO A 41 10.53 -4.15 31.29
N SER A 42 9.45 -3.46 31.65
CA SER A 42 8.43 -4.03 32.52
C SER A 42 7.56 -5.06 31.78
N ALA A 43 6.84 -5.93 32.49
CA ALA A 43 5.89 -6.88 31.89
C ALA A 43 4.83 -6.17 31.00
N ARG A 44 4.50 -4.91 31.30
CA ARG A 44 3.59 -4.07 30.51
C ARG A 44 4.24 -3.63 29.20
N ASP A 45 5.53 -3.34 29.19
CA ASP A 45 6.28 -2.95 27.99
C ASP A 45 6.49 -4.14 27.07
N HIS A 46 6.78 -5.33 27.61
CA HIS A 46 6.81 -6.57 26.84
C HIS A 46 5.50 -6.83 26.09
N LYS A 47 4.36 -6.71 26.77
CA LYS A 47 3.04 -6.90 26.14
C LYS A 47 2.78 -5.87 25.04
N GLU A 48 3.21 -4.63 25.22
CA GLU A 48 3.09 -3.60 24.19
C GLU A 48 4.04 -3.83 23.02
N PHE A 49 5.29 -4.25 23.25
CA PHE A 49 6.25 -4.59 22.20
C PHE A 49 5.75 -5.74 21.33
N THR A 50 5.22 -6.81 21.94
CA THR A 50 4.60 -7.93 21.21
C THR A 50 3.44 -7.45 20.34
N ARG A 51 2.54 -6.64 20.90
CA ARG A 51 1.42 -6.05 20.14
C ARG A 51 1.90 -5.23 18.96
N MET A 52 2.96 -4.46 19.10
CA MET A 52 3.49 -3.63 18.01
C MET A 52 4.10 -4.44 16.87
N VAL A 53 4.66 -5.61 17.18
CA VAL A 53 5.18 -6.56 16.19
C VAL A 53 4.03 -7.24 15.46
N GLU A 54 3.03 -7.73 16.19
CA GLU A 54 1.80 -8.32 15.63
C GLU A 54 1.07 -7.34 14.69
N GLU A 55 0.96 -6.06 15.06
CA GLU A 55 0.38 -5.01 14.22
C GLU A 55 1.11 -4.84 12.87
N LYS A 56 2.45 -5.00 12.84
CA LYS A 56 3.23 -4.93 11.60
C LYS A 56 2.99 -6.17 10.73
N HIS A 57 2.99 -7.35 11.33
CA HIS A 57 2.75 -8.61 10.62
C HIS A 57 1.34 -8.69 10.03
N THR A 58 0.32 -8.32 10.81
CA THR A 58 -1.07 -8.30 10.35
C THR A 58 -1.28 -7.29 9.23
N ALA A 59 -0.77 -6.06 9.36
CA ALA A 59 -0.86 -5.05 8.31
C ALA A 59 -0.15 -5.48 7.02
N PHE A 60 1.01 -6.13 7.14
CA PHE A 60 1.73 -6.68 5.99
C PHE A 60 0.97 -7.84 5.33
N GLY A 61 0.42 -8.77 6.12
CA GLY A 61 -0.38 -9.88 5.60
C GLY A 61 -1.64 -9.40 4.88
N GLN A 62 -2.35 -8.41 5.45
CA GLN A 62 -3.50 -7.78 4.80
C GLN A 62 -3.11 -7.05 3.51
N ALA A 63 -1.99 -6.33 3.51
CA ALA A 63 -1.46 -5.67 2.32
C ALA A 63 -1.11 -6.69 1.23
N TRP A 64 -0.45 -7.79 1.59
CA TRP A 64 -0.06 -8.86 0.68
C TRP A 64 -1.28 -9.54 0.05
N MET A 65 -2.27 -9.92 0.86
CA MET A 65 -3.53 -10.50 0.35
C MET A 65 -4.30 -9.53 -0.55
N ALA A 66 -4.38 -8.25 -0.18
CA ALA A 66 -5.04 -7.23 -1.00
C ALA A 66 -4.34 -7.03 -2.35
N MET A 67 -3.00 -7.04 -2.37
CA MET A 67 -2.21 -7.00 -3.60
C MET A 67 -2.41 -8.25 -4.44
N ALA A 68 -2.37 -9.45 -3.84
CA ALA A 68 -2.59 -10.71 -4.54
C ALA A 68 -3.96 -10.75 -5.23
N MET A 69 -5.03 -10.42 -4.50
CA MET A 69 -6.39 -10.34 -5.07
C MET A 69 -6.48 -9.31 -6.20
N GLN A 70 -5.86 -8.14 -6.02
CA GLN A 70 -5.87 -7.10 -7.06
C GLN A 70 -5.10 -7.51 -8.31
N SER A 71 -4.02 -8.29 -8.16
CA SER A 71 -3.26 -8.86 -9.27
C SER A 71 -4.08 -9.92 -10.03
N MET A 72 -4.82 -10.78 -9.33
CA MET A 72 -5.75 -11.74 -9.96
C MET A 72 -6.84 -11.03 -10.77
N VAL A 73 -7.40 -9.93 -10.23
CA VAL A 73 -8.38 -9.11 -10.96
C VAL A 73 -7.75 -8.42 -12.18
N ALA A 74 -6.48 -8.04 -12.11
CA ALA A 74 -5.79 -7.36 -13.20
C ALA A 74 -5.33 -8.32 -14.32
N ALA A 75 -5.05 -9.58 -14.01
CA ALA A 75 -4.47 -10.55 -14.94
C ALA A 75 -5.27 -10.74 -16.25
N PRO A 76 -6.61 -10.94 -16.24
CA PRO A 76 -7.38 -11.07 -17.48
C PRO A 76 -7.35 -9.81 -18.34
N THR A 77 -7.36 -8.63 -17.70
CA THR A 77 -7.32 -7.35 -18.42
C THR A 77 -5.98 -7.12 -19.11
N LEU A 78 -4.89 -7.60 -18.50
CA LEU A 78 -3.56 -7.53 -19.07
C LEU A 78 -3.40 -8.53 -20.23
N ALA A 79 -3.87 -9.76 -20.03
CA ALA A 79 -3.86 -10.80 -21.06
C ALA A 79 -4.65 -10.38 -22.31
N MET A 80 -5.84 -9.78 -22.14
CA MET A 80 -6.62 -9.23 -23.26
C MET A 80 -5.91 -8.07 -23.97
N ALA A 81 -5.20 -7.20 -23.24
CA ALA A 81 -4.44 -6.12 -23.85
C ALA A 81 -3.27 -6.66 -24.68
N MET A 82 -2.60 -7.71 -24.18
CA MET A 82 -1.50 -8.38 -24.87
C MET A 82 -1.99 -9.13 -26.10
N ALA A 83 -3.10 -9.86 -26.00
CA ALA A 83 -3.78 -10.48 -27.12
C ALA A 83 -4.12 -9.44 -28.20
N ARG A 84 -4.81 -8.36 -27.85
CA ARG A 84 -5.14 -7.31 -28.82
C ARG A 84 -3.92 -6.71 -29.49
N ALA A 85 -2.83 -6.47 -28.75
CA ALA A 85 -1.59 -5.97 -29.31
C ALA A 85 -0.96 -6.95 -30.33
N TRP A 86 -1.05 -8.26 -30.07
CA TRP A 86 -0.59 -9.30 -30.98
C TRP A 86 -1.43 -9.37 -32.27
N TRP A 87 -2.75 -9.36 -32.15
CA TRP A 87 -3.66 -9.57 -33.29
C TRP A 87 -3.91 -8.32 -34.12
N THR A 88 -3.81 -7.12 -33.55
CA THR A 88 -4.06 -5.87 -34.29
C THR A 88 -2.97 -4.81 -34.06
N PRO A 89 -1.69 -5.10 -34.38
CA PRO A 89 -0.59 -4.15 -34.13
C PRO A 89 -0.68 -2.86 -34.96
N TRP A 90 -1.42 -2.87 -36.07
CA TRP A 90 -1.62 -1.71 -36.95
C TRP A 90 -2.72 -0.74 -36.46
N GLN A 91 -3.46 -1.08 -35.40
CA GLN A 91 -4.47 -0.18 -34.85
C GLN A 91 -3.83 0.88 -33.93
N PRO A 92 -4.23 2.17 -34.03
CA PRO A 92 -3.77 3.20 -33.11
C PRO A 92 -4.10 2.85 -31.66
N GLY A 93 -3.09 2.87 -30.79
CA GLY A 93 -3.26 2.61 -29.35
C GLY A 93 -3.29 1.14 -28.93
N THR A 94 -3.19 0.19 -29.86
CA THR A 94 -2.97 -1.26 -29.56
C THR A 94 -1.51 -1.67 -29.75
N ALA A 95 -0.65 -0.77 -30.24
CA ALA A 95 0.78 -1.04 -30.40
C ALA A 95 1.37 -1.67 -29.13
N TRP A 96 2.19 -2.69 -29.33
CA TRP A 96 2.86 -3.48 -28.29
C TRP A 96 3.46 -2.64 -27.15
N ASN A 97 4.00 -1.47 -27.48
CA ASN A 97 4.61 -0.57 -26.49
C ASN A 97 3.60 0.34 -25.77
N GLY A 98 2.49 0.74 -26.39
CA GLY A 98 1.60 1.79 -25.87
C GLY A 98 0.44 1.26 -25.02
N ALA A 99 -0.30 0.30 -25.56
CA ALA A 99 -1.49 -0.26 -24.89
C ALA A 99 -1.09 -1.08 -23.66
N LEU A 100 -0.11 -1.96 -23.85
CA LEU A 100 0.38 -2.85 -22.81
C LEU A 100 1.02 -2.04 -21.67
N ALA A 101 1.85 -1.04 -21.97
CA ALA A 101 2.44 -0.18 -20.95
C ALA A 101 1.39 0.59 -20.15
N THR A 102 0.34 1.10 -20.82
CA THR A 102 -0.76 1.82 -20.14
C THR A 102 -1.55 0.89 -19.21
N GLN A 103 -1.84 -0.33 -19.67
CA GLN A 103 -2.57 -1.31 -18.89
C GLN A 103 -1.75 -1.80 -17.69
N TRP A 104 -0.46 -2.04 -17.90
CA TRP A 104 0.50 -2.44 -16.87
C TRP A 104 0.66 -1.37 -15.80
N GLN A 105 0.82 -0.10 -16.19
CA GLN A 105 0.90 1.02 -15.26
C GLN A 105 -0.40 1.18 -14.42
N SER A 106 -1.56 1.01 -15.03
CA SER A 106 -2.86 1.07 -14.34
C SER A 106 -3.09 -0.10 -13.38
N ALA A 107 -2.58 -1.29 -13.72
CA ALA A 107 -2.58 -2.47 -12.87
C ALA A 107 -1.63 -2.27 -11.67
N ALA A 108 -0.40 -1.83 -11.93
CA ALA A 108 0.57 -1.48 -10.90
C ALA A 108 -0.03 -0.48 -9.90
N LEU A 109 -0.52 0.68 -10.35
CA LEU A 109 -1.15 1.67 -9.47
C LEU A 109 -2.33 1.11 -8.65
N GLY A 110 -3.07 0.14 -9.22
CA GLY A 110 -4.13 -0.56 -8.49
C GLY A 110 -3.59 -1.44 -7.37
N VAL A 111 -2.58 -2.26 -7.66
CA VAL A 111 -1.89 -3.13 -6.69
C VAL A 111 -1.27 -2.30 -5.58
N TRP A 112 -0.50 -1.27 -5.93
CA TRP A 112 0.11 -0.34 -4.97
C TRP A 112 -0.93 0.33 -4.07
N GLY A 113 -2.04 0.84 -4.63
CA GLY A 113 -3.10 1.48 -3.85
C GLY A 113 -3.89 0.52 -2.95
N LYS A 114 -3.91 -0.78 -3.25
CA LYS A 114 -4.51 -1.81 -2.39
C LYS A 114 -3.55 -2.30 -1.31
N GLY A 115 -2.25 -2.41 -1.61
CA GLY A 115 -1.22 -2.77 -0.64
C GLY A 115 -0.96 -1.68 0.40
N LEU A 116 -1.02 -0.40 0.01
CA LEU A 116 -0.80 0.72 0.92
C LEU A 116 -1.99 0.98 1.87
N ALA A 117 -3.20 0.57 1.50
CA ALA A 117 -4.40 0.89 2.27
C ALA A 117 -4.40 0.33 3.71
N PRO A 118 -4.07 -0.95 3.96
CA PRO A 118 -3.99 -1.49 5.33
C PRO A 118 -2.88 -0.82 6.16
N VAL A 119 -1.69 -0.63 5.56
CA VAL A 119 -0.55 0.01 6.24
C VAL A 119 -0.87 1.44 6.65
N ARG A 120 -1.47 2.22 5.74
CA ARG A 120 -1.96 3.56 6.03
C ARG A 120 -3.01 3.56 7.13
N ALA A 121 -4.01 2.67 7.06
CA ALA A 121 -5.08 2.61 8.05
C ALA A 121 -4.52 2.38 9.46
N THR A 122 -3.60 1.43 9.61
CA THR A 122 -2.92 1.16 10.89
C THR A 122 -2.08 2.34 11.36
N ALA A 123 -1.28 2.95 10.48
CA ALA A 123 -0.45 4.10 10.81
C ALA A 123 -1.28 5.30 11.28
N VAL A 124 -2.34 5.64 10.56
CA VAL A 124 -3.25 6.76 10.90
C VAL A 124 -4.03 6.47 12.17
N ALA A 125 -4.53 5.24 12.36
CA ALA A 125 -5.23 4.85 13.59
C ALA A 125 -4.32 4.97 14.82
N ASN A 126 -3.07 4.53 14.69
CA ASN A 126 -2.07 4.65 15.75
C ASN A 126 -1.73 6.12 16.04
N ALA A 127 -1.44 6.93 15.03
CA ALA A 127 -1.21 8.37 15.22
C ALA A 127 -2.40 9.06 15.92
N LYS A 128 -3.65 8.73 15.56
CA LYS A 128 -4.85 9.27 16.22
C LYS A 128 -5.05 8.79 17.66
N ARG A 129 -4.57 7.60 18.03
CA ARG A 129 -4.59 7.14 19.42
C ARG A 129 -3.56 7.87 20.25
N LEU A 130 -2.38 8.11 19.67
CA LEU A 130 -1.30 8.86 20.32
C LEU A 130 -1.66 10.34 20.54
N ALA A 131 -2.43 10.96 19.64
CA ALA A 131 -2.91 12.33 19.82
C ALA A 131 -4.01 12.48 20.92
N ARG A 132 -4.52 11.37 21.46
CA ARG A 132 -5.62 11.34 22.44
C ARG A 132 -5.20 10.82 23.82
N GLY A 133 -3.99 10.28 23.94
CA GLY A 133 -3.38 9.83 25.19
C GLY A 133 -2.27 10.77 25.60
#